data_AF-A0A929HXV0-F1
#
_entry.id   AF-A0A929HXV0-F1
#
_cell.length_a   1.000
_cell.length_b   1.000
_cell.length_c   1.000
_cell.angle_alpha   90.00
_cell.angle_beta   90.00
_cell.angle_gamma   90.00
#
_symmetry.space_group_name_H-M   'P 1'
#
loop_
_entity.id
_entity.type
_entity.pdbx_description
1 polymer ?
#
loop_
_entity_poly.entity_id
_entity_poly.type
_entity_poly.pdbx_seq_one_letter_code
_entity_poly.pdbx_strand_id
1 'polypeptide(L)'
;SNIKTDGEDRVFFIGANNKKTAAIYSLDIDSKNLDVLKRSSSIEMKGGDISLPEFITYSTKDEKQSHGFLYMPKNSRYVAPEDDKPPLLVLAHGGPTASTRGSFSFIIQFWTSAGFAVIDVDYRGSTGYGREYRDALLSLWGVIDAEDVADAVRYLIKERKVDGSKVAVRGGSAGGYMVQRVMTQYPDLFKVGASYFGIGNLITLVEHTHKFESHYIDN
;
A
#
# COMPACT_ATOMS: atom_id res chain seq x y z
N SER A 1 -11.05 -17.29 6.90
CA SER A 1 -10.94 -17.64 5.46
C SER A 1 -11.93 -16.80 4.67
N ASN A 2 -11.48 -16.10 3.63
CA ASN A 2 -12.34 -15.34 2.69
C ASN A 2 -12.90 -16.20 1.56
N ILE A 3 -12.80 -17.53 1.70
CA ILE A 3 -13.23 -18.53 0.72
C ILE A 3 -14.11 -19.56 1.45
N LYS A 4 -15.24 -19.89 0.84
CA LYS A 4 -16.23 -20.89 1.30
C LYS A 4 -16.68 -21.72 0.10
N THR A 5 -17.22 -22.90 0.36
CA THR A 5 -17.85 -23.76 -0.65
C THR A 5 -19.26 -24.11 -0.18
N ASP A 6 -20.17 -24.45 -1.09
CA ASP A 6 -21.42 -25.13 -0.74
C ASP A 6 -21.22 -26.64 -0.48
N GLY A 7 -20.07 -27.18 -0.90
CA GLY A 7 -19.74 -28.60 -0.76
C GLY A 7 -20.04 -29.41 -2.02
N GLU A 8 -20.52 -28.77 -3.08
CA GLU A 8 -20.82 -29.36 -4.37
C GLU A 8 -19.96 -28.69 -5.45
N ASP A 9 -20.54 -27.76 -6.23
CA ASP A 9 -19.94 -27.19 -7.43
C ASP A 9 -19.61 -25.70 -7.31
N ARG A 10 -19.88 -25.03 -6.17
CA ARG A 10 -19.61 -23.60 -6.01
C ARG A 10 -18.56 -23.25 -4.97
N VAL A 11 -17.72 -22.29 -5.36
CA VAL A 11 -16.80 -21.57 -4.48
C VAL A 11 -17.26 -20.12 -4.34
N PHE A 12 -17.43 -19.68 -3.10
CA PHE A 12 -17.75 -18.30 -2.74
C PHE A 12 -16.51 -17.61 -2.19
N PHE A 13 -16.20 -16.42 -2.70
CA PHE A 13 -15.06 -15.65 -2.21
C PHE A 13 -15.26 -14.15 -2.30
N ILE A 14 -14.49 -13.40 -1.52
CA ILE A 14 -14.43 -11.95 -1.61
C ILE A 14 -13.25 -11.57 -2.50
N GLY A 15 -13.54 -10.86 -3.60
CA GLY A 15 -12.55 -10.38 -4.55
C GLY A 15 -12.77 -8.91 -4.89
N ALA A 16 -11.76 -8.26 -5.45
CA ALA A 16 -11.86 -6.92 -6.03
C ALA A 16 -10.97 -6.88 -7.29
N ASN A 17 -11.23 -5.93 -8.19
CA ASN A 17 -10.33 -5.64 -9.30
C ASN A 17 -9.89 -4.17 -9.23
N ASN A 18 -9.06 -3.74 -10.18
CA ASN A 18 -8.50 -2.40 -10.22
C ASN A 18 -9.49 -1.28 -10.63
N LYS A 19 -10.74 -1.61 -10.97
CA LYS A 19 -11.79 -0.67 -11.41
C LYS A 19 -13.05 -0.71 -10.55
N LYS A 20 -13.25 -1.75 -9.74
CA LYS A 20 -14.47 -1.99 -8.97
C LYS A 20 -14.12 -2.40 -7.56
N THR A 21 -14.91 -1.93 -6.60
CA THR A 21 -14.78 -2.31 -5.19
C THR A 21 -14.98 -3.80 -4.98
N ALA A 22 -14.63 -4.26 -3.78
CA ALA A 22 -14.80 -5.65 -3.40
C ALA A 22 -16.26 -6.13 -3.58
N ALA A 23 -16.41 -7.38 -3.95
CA ALA A 23 -17.69 -8.06 -4.05
C ALA A 23 -17.58 -9.49 -3.55
N ILE A 24 -18.72 -10.04 -3.14
CA ILE A 24 -18.91 -11.47 -2.96
C ILE A 24 -19.16 -12.06 -4.34
N TYR A 25 -18.33 -13.02 -4.71
CA TYR A 25 -18.41 -13.78 -5.94
C TYR A 25 -18.87 -15.21 -5.66
N SER A 26 -19.59 -15.79 -6.60
CA SER A 26 -19.84 -17.23 -6.71
C SER A 26 -19.17 -17.71 -7.99
N LEU A 27 -18.27 -18.67 -7.88
CA LEU A 27 -17.65 -19.37 -9.01
C LEU A 27 -18.21 -20.78 -9.06
N ASP A 28 -18.86 -21.11 -10.17
CA ASP A 28 -19.21 -22.48 -10.53
C ASP A 28 -17.95 -23.16 -11.08
N ILE A 29 -17.52 -24.27 -10.47
CA ILE A 29 -16.23 -24.91 -10.75
C ILE A 29 -16.22 -25.57 -12.14
N ASP A 30 -17.34 -26.17 -12.52
CA ASP A 30 -17.45 -26.96 -13.75
C ASP A 30 -17.55 -26.05 -14.97
N SER A 31 -18.48 -25.09 -14.94
CA SER A 31 -18.70 -24.14 -16.02
C SER A 31 -17.71 -22.98 -16.02
N LYS A 32 -17.02 -22.73 -14.89
CA LYS A 32 -16.16 -21.55 -14.65
C LYS A 32 -16.92 -20.22 -14.70
N ASN A 33 -18.24 -20.26 -14.60
CA ASN A 33 -19.06 -19.06 -14.56
C ASN A 33 -18.86 -18.32 -13.24
N LEU A 34 -18.61 -17.01 -13.35
CA LEU A 34 -18.34 -16.14 -12.21
C LEU A 34 -19.47 -15.12 -12.04
N ASP A 35 -20.30 -15.34 -11.02
CA ASP A 35 -21.41 -14.46 -10.67
C ASP A 35 -21.00 -13.47 -9.58
N VAL A 36 -21.54 -12.24 -9.67
CA VAL A 36 -21.40 -11.23 -8.63
C VAL A 36 -22.66 -11.24 -7.77
N LEU A 37 -22.55 -11.72 -6.52
CA LEU A 37 -23.69 -11.81 -5.60
C LEU A 37 -23.99 -10.46 -4.94
N LYS A 38 -22.95 -9.78 -4.44
CA LYS A 38 -23.12 -8.48 -3.76
C LYS A 38 -21.84 -7.65 -3.83
N ARG A 39 -21.96 -6.39 -4.24
CA ARG A 39 -20.87 -5.41 -4.17
C ARG A 39 -20.87 -4.68 -2.83
N SER A 40 -19.67 -4.35 -2.34
CA SER A 40 -19.49 -3.57 -1.11
C SER A 40 -19.95 -2.11 -1.26
N SER A 41 -20.05 -1.62 -2.50
CA SER A 41 -20.56 -0.28 -2.83
C SER A 41 -21.31 -0.33 -4.16
N SER A 42 -22.33 0.52 -4.28
CA SER A 42 -23.02 0.83 -5.53
C SER A 42 -22.46 2.08 -6.23
N ILE A 43 -21.54 2.80 -5.59
CA ILE A 43 -20.90 3.98 -6.17
C ILE A 43 -19.95 3.52 -7.27
N GLU A 44 -20.11 4.10 -8.46
CA GLU A 44 -19.23 3.86 -9.61
C GLU A 44 -18.49 5.13 -9.99
N MET A 45 -17.16 5.03 -10.11
CA MET A 45 -16.36 6.07 -10.76
C MET A 45 -16.32 5.81 -12.26
N LYS A 46 -16.39 6.90 -13.05
CA LYS A 46 -16.23 6.80 -14.51
C LYS A 46 -14.83 6.33 -14.83
N GLY A 47 -14.69 5.40 -15.78
CA GLY A 47 -13.39 4.80 -16.12
C GLY A 47 -12.30 5.80 -16.52
N GLY A 48 -12.67 6.96 -17.08
CA GLY A 48 -11.74 8.04 -17.42
C GLY A 48 -11.08 8.73 -16.21
N ASP A 49 -11.67 8.60 -15.02
CA ASP A 49 -11.20 9.20 -13.76
C ASP A 49 -10.57 8.17 -12.81
N ILE A 50 -10.45 6.90 -13.24
CA ILE A 50 -9.84 5.84 -12.42
C ILE A 50 -8.34 5.78 -12.75
N SER A 51 -7.51 6.10 -11.75
CA SER A 51 -6.08 5.81 -11.79
C SER A 51 -5.86 4.32 -11.57
N LEU A 52 -5.25 3.67 -12.56
CA LEU A 52 -4.93 2.24 -12.51
C LEU A 52 -3.57 2.04 -11.82
N PRO A 53 -3.43 0.97 -11.02
CA PRO A 53 -2.18 0.61 -10.39
C PRO A 53 -1.13 0.20 -11.44
N GLU A 54 0.05 0.78 -11.35
CA GLU A 54 1.28 0.30 -11.96
C GLU A 54 2.07 -0.45 -10.88
N PHE A 55 2.25 -1.77 -11.02
CA PHE A 55 3.15 -2.50 -10.14
C PHE A 55 4.59 -2.13 -10.48
N ILE A 56 5.30 -1.54 -9.53
CA ILE A 56 6.69 -1.12 -9.70
C ILE A 56 7.61 -1.93 -8.79
N THR A 57 8.83 -2.10 -9.25
CA THR A 57 9.93 -2.67 -8.48
C THR A 57 11.13 -1.74 -8.62
N TYR A 58 11.79 -1.45 -7.50
CA TYR A 58 12.88 -0.50 -7.45
C TYR A 58 14.03 -1.04 -6.61
N SER A 59 15.24 -0.58 -6.92
CA SER A 59 16.43 -0.90 -6.15
C SER A 59 16.42 -0.12 -4.84
N THR A 60 16.69 -0.84 -3.77
CA THR A 60 17.02 -0.30 -2.45
C THR A 60 18.50 0.08 -2.41
N LYS A 61 18.89 0.87 -1.41
CA LYS A 61 20.27 1.35 -1.23
C LYS A 61 21.29 0.22 -1.06
N ASP A 62 20.91 -0.90 -0.47
CA ASP A 62 21.74 -2.10 -0.34
C ASP A 62 21.64 -3.06 -1.54
N GLU A 63 21.21 -2.54 -2.69
CA GLU A 63 21.11 -3.24 -3.98
C GLU A 63 20.13 -4.43 -3.99
N LYS A 64 19.28 -4.55 -2.96
CA LYS A 64 18.11 -5.43 -2.97
C LYS A 64 16.95 -4.77 -3.73
N GLN A 65 15.84 -5.48 -3.85
CA GLN A 65 14.63 -4.94 -4.47
C GLN A 65 13.52 -4.75 -3.44
N SER A 66 12.69 -3.75 -3.70
CA SER A 66 11.45 -3.50 -2.99
C SER A 66 10.33 -3.14 -3.98
N HIS A 67 9.08 -3.23 -3.52
CA HIS A 67 7.90 -3.26 -4.40
C HIS A 67 6.85 -2.22 -3.99
N GLY A 68 5.93 -1.94 -4.90
CA GLY A 68 4.74 -1.14 -4.59
C GLY A 68 3.82 -0.95 -5.78
N PHE A 69 2.67 -0.34 -5.53
CA PHE A 69 1.72 0.07 -6.55
C PHE A 69 1.72 1.59 -6.70
N LEU A 70 2.18 2.07 -7.85
CA LEU A 70 2.14 3.48 -8.22
C LEU A 70 0.81 3.80 -8.91
N TYR A 71 0.21 4.92 -8.53
CA TYR A 71 -1.00 5.47 -9.13
C TYR A 71 -0.71 6.91 -9.52
N MET A 72 -0.69 7.18 -10.83
CA MET A 72 -0.49 8.55 -11.34
C MET A 72 -1.80 9.34 -11.29
N PRO A 73 -1.76 10.68 -11.22
CA PRO A 73 -2.97 11.49 -11.26
C PRO A 73 -3.83 11.17 -12.47
N LYS A 74 -5.14 11.07 -12.26
CA LYS A 74 -6.09 10.77 -13.33
C LYS A 74 -7.38 11.56 -13.13
N ASN A 75 -7.66 12.44 -14.08
CA ASN A 75 -8.86 13.26 -14.09
C ASN A 75 -9.24 13.57 -15.55
N SER A 76 -10.51 13.39 -15.91
CA SER A 76 -11.02 13.63 -17.26
C SER A 76 -11.27 15.11 -17.59
N ARG A 77 -11.26 15.98 -16.57
CA ARG A 77 -11.57 17.41 -16.67
C ARG A 77 -10.36 18.31 -16.54
N TYR A 78 -9.26 17.80 -15.97
CA TYR A 78 -8.05 18.56 -15.69
C TYR A 78 -6.82 17.77 -16.12
N VAL A 79 -5.87 18.46 -16.74
CA VAL A 79 -4.57 17.92 -17.15
C VAL A 79 -3.50 18.85 -16.59
N ALA A 80 -2.43 18.28 -16.03
CA ALA A 80 -1.31 19.07 -15.54
C ALA A 80 -0.54 19.68 -16.73
N PRO A 81 0.12 20.84 -16.55
CA PRO A 81 1.10 21.34 -17.53
C PRO A 81 2.19 20.29 -17.81
N GLU A 82 2.73 20.24 -19.03
CA GLU A 82 3.65 19.17 -19.47
C GLU A 82 4.91 19.03 -18.58
N ASP A 83 5.43 20.15 -18.09
CA ASP A 83 6.65 20.19 -17.27
C ASP A 83 6.38 20.07 -15.76
N ASP A 84 5.12 20.13 -15.33
CA ASP A 84 4.78 20.05 -13.91
C ASP A 84 4.70 18.59 -13.46
N LYS A 85 5.29 18.30 -12.29
CA LYS A 85 5.27 16.97 -11.69
C LYS A 85 4.34 16.95 -10.50
N PRO A 86 3.52 15.90 -10.35
CA PRO A 86 2.54 15.89 -9.28
C PRO A 86 3.21 15.77 -7.90
N PRO A 87 2.59 16.33 -6.84
CA PRO A 87 2.95 15.97 -5.49
C PRO A 87 2.75 14.47 -5.26
N LEU A 88 3.58 13.88 -4.41
CA LEU A 88 3.53 12.46 -4.07
C LEU A 88 2.94 12.25 -2.68
N LEU A 89 1.95 11.37 -2.58
CA LEU A 89 1.52 10.78 -1.32
C LEU A 89 2.01 9.33 -1.22
N VAL A 90 2.83 9.06 -0.22
CA VAL A 90 3.29 7.73 0.14
C VAL A 90 2.34 7.10 1.15
N LEU A 91 1.88 5.88 0.87
CA LEU A 91 1.11 5.06 1.79
C LEU A 91 2.02 3.99 2.39
N ALA A 92 2.05 3.94 3.73
CA ALA A 92 2.68 2.87 4.48
C ALA A 92 1.59 2.03 5.15
N HIS A 93 1.50 0.75 4.77
CA HIS A 93 0.52 -0.17 5.36
C HIS A 93 0.88 -0.54 6.81
N GLY A 94 -0.13 -0.97 7.57
CA GLY A 94 0.05 -1.58 8.89
C GLY A 94 0.49 -3.05 8.79
N GLY A 95 0.72 -3.73 9.91
CA GLY A 95 1.24 -5.10 9.94
C GLY A 95 2.36 -5.23 10.98
N PRO A 96 3.64 -5.04 10.62
CA PRO A 96 4.20 -4.72 9.29
C PRO A 96 4.22 -5.94 8.33
N THR A 97 3.94 -7.14 8.83
CA THR A 97 3.80 -8.37 8.02
C THR A 97 2.43 -8.44 7.34
N ALA A 98 2.21 -7.55 6.38
CA ALA A 98 1.01 -7.50 5.54
C ALA A 98 1.40 -7.13 4.10
N SER A 99 0.44 -6.79 3.25
CA SER A 99 0.75 -6.24 1.93
C SER A 99 -0.28 -5.21 1.49
N THR A 100 0.11 -4.33 0.58
CA THR A 100 -0.84 -3.57 -0.23
C THR A 100 -1.47 -4.45 -1.32
N ARG A 101 -2.47 -3.90 -2.00
CA ARG A 101 -3.23 -4.54 -3.07
C ARG A 101 -3.49 -3.52 -4.18
N GLY A 102 -3.19 -3.90 -5.42
CA GLY A 102 -3.60 -3.19 -6.64
C GLY A 102 -5.12 -3.21 -6.92
N SER A 103 -5.96 -3.33 -5.89
CA SER A 103 -7.42 -3.27 -6.03
C SER A 103 -7.93 -1.83 -5.97
N PHE A 104 -9.13 -1.60 -6.48
CA PHE A 104 -9.78 -0.30 -6.43
C PHE A 104 -9.96 0.19 -4.99
N SER A 105 -9.55 1.44 -4.72
CA SER A 105 -9.67 2.10 -3.42
C SER A 105 -10.14 3.54 -3.61
N PHE A 106 -11.32 3.87 -3.09
CA PHE A 106 -11.84 5.25 -3.13
C PHE A 106 -10.88 6.26 -2.49
N ILE A 107 -10.11 5.84 -1.48
CA ILE A 107 -9.16 6.73 -0.81
C ILE A 107 -7.99 7.06 -1.75
N ILE A 108 -7.47 6.09 -2.50
CA ILE A 108 -6.44 6.35 -3.52
C ILE A 108 -7.03 7.23 -4.63
N GLN A 109 -8.23 6.88 -5.11
CA GLN A 109 -8.88 7.62 -6.19
C GLN A 109 -9.20 9.08 -5.81
N PHE A 110 -9.53 9.34 -4.54
CA PHE A 110 -9.70 10.70 -4.04
C PHE A 110 -8.44 11.55 -4.30
N TRP A 111 -7.26 11.05 -3.92
CA TRP A 111 -6.00 11.77 -4.12
C TRP A 111 -5.60 11.86 -5.60
N THR A 112 -5.70 10.78 -6.35
CA THR A 112 -5.32 10.77 -7.77
C THR A 112 -6.21 11.65 -8.62
N SER A 113 -7.50 11.75 -8.29
CA SER A 113 -8.43 12.67 -8.95
C SER A 113 -8.17 14.14 -8.61
N ALA A 114 -7.50 14.40 -7.48
CA ALA A 114 -7.09 15.73 -7.02
C ALA A 114 -5.69 16.16 -7.47
N GLY A 115 -5.03 15.38 -8.35
CA GLY A 115 -3.72 15.75 -8.91
C GLY A 115 -2.51 15.15 -8.19
N PHE A 116 -2.71 14.28 -7.19
CA PHE A 116 -1.60 13.63 -6.49
C PHE A 116 -1.19 12.31 -7.17
N ALA A 117 0.10 12.07 -7.26
CA ALA A 117 0.60 10.71 -7.40
C ALA A 117 0.50 10.01 -6.05
N VAL A 118 0.20 8.71 -6.06
CA VAL A 118 0.15 7.88 -4.86
C VAL A 118 1.03 6.66 -5.06
N ILE A 119 1.91 6.37 -4.11
CA ILE A 119 2.64 5.10 -4.06
C ILE A 119 2.25 4.36 -2.80
N ASP A 120 1.76 3.13 -2.96
CA ASP A 120 1.49 2.22 -1.85
C ASP A 120 2.60 1.17 -1.79
N VAL A 121 3.42 1.24 -0.74
CA VAL A 121 4.72 0.57 -0.70
C VAL A 121 4.59 -0.77 0.02
N ASP A 122 5.03 -1.84 -0.65
CA ASP A 122 5.26 -3.16 -0.05
C ASP A 122 6.75 -3.26 0.32
N TYR A 123 7.15 -2.61 1.41
CA TYR A 123 8.52 -2.60 1.91
C TYR A 123 9.00 -4.00 2.33
N ARG A 124 10.31 -4.24 2.43
CA ARG A 124 10.82 -5.52 2.95
C ARG A 124 10.22 -5.81 4.32
N GLY A 125 9.72 -7.04 4.50
CA GLY A 125 8.82 -7.43 5.59
C GLY A 125 7.38 -7.71 5.15
N SER A 126 6.96 -7.19 4.00
CA SER A 126 5.63 -7.44 3.45
C SER A 126 5.45 -8.89 2.99
N THR A 127 4.20 -9.33 2.95
CA THR A 127 3.80 -10.66 2.49
C THR A 127 3.53 -10.71 0.99
N GLY A 128 3.57 -11.90 0.38
CA GLY A 128 3.28 -12.09 -1.05
C GLY A 128 4.52 -12.22 -1.95
N TYR A 129 5.71 -11.96 -1.41
CA TYR A 129 7.00 -11.97 -2.13
C TYR A 129 7.92 -13.12 -1.72
N GLY A 130 7.38 -14.11 -0.99
CA GLY A 130 8.15 -15.23 -0.45
C GLY A 130 8.68 -14.98 0.96
N ARG A 131 9.20 -16.05 1.56
CA ARG A 131 9.64 -16.06 2.97
C ARG A 131 10.85 -15.17 3.20
N GLU A 132 11.82 -15.18 2.30
CA GLU A 132 13.04 -14.37 2.41
C GLU A 132 12.71 -12.87 2.48
N TYR A 133 11.80 -12.39 1.63
CA TYR A 133 11.38 -10.99 1.62
C TYR A 133 10.69 -10.57 2.93
N ARG A 134 9.86 -11.46 3.48
CA ARG A 134 9.16 -11.23 4.75
C ARG A 134 10.13 -11.26 5.93
N ASP A 135 11.00 -12.27 5.98
CA ASP A 135 11.92 -12.49 7.10
C ASP A 135 13.08 -11.48 7.08
N ALA A 136 13.30 -10.76 5.97
CA ALA A 136 14.27 -9.67 5.89
C ALA A 136 14.04 -8.56 6.95
N LEU A 137 12.80 -8.36 7.42
CA LEU A 137 12.49 -7.32 8.41
C LEU A 137 12.77 -7.75 9.85
N LEU A 138 13.05 -9.03 10.10
CA LEU A 138 13.31 -9.52 11.46
C LEU A 138 14.47 -8.74 12.09
N SER A 139 14.25 -8.24 13.30
CA SER A 139 15.19 -7.38 14.04
C SER A 139 15.59 -6.05 13.37
N LEU A 140 14.96 -5.68 12.24
CA LEU A 140 15.33 -4.50 11.44
C LEU A 140 14.16 -3.51 11.25
N TRP A 141 13.11 -3.62 12.07
CA TRP A 141 11.92 -2.80 11.98
C TRP A 141 12.16 -1.32 12.31
N GLY A 142 11.76 -0.43 11.42
CA GLY A 142 12.04 1.01 11.42
C GLY A 142 13.41 1.38 10.84
N VAL A 143 14.14 0.41 10.28
CA VAL A 143 15.45 0.60 9.66
C VAL A 143 15.32 0.35 8.16
N ILE A 144 15.26 -0.91 7.72
CA ILE A 144 15.28 -1.24 6.28
C ILE A 144 13.96 -0.91 5.60
N ASP A 145 12.85 -1.05 6.30
CA ASP A 145 11.52 -0.70 5.81
C ASP A 145 11.37 0.82 5.62
N ALA A 146 11.95 1.61 6.53
CA ALA A 146 12.01 3.06 6.39
C ALA A 146 12.93 3.49 5.24
N GLU A 147 14.05 2.79 5.06
CA GLU A 147 14.95 3.01 3.93
C GLU A 147 14.28 2.68 2.60
N ASP A 148 13.58 1.53 2.51
CA ASP A 148 12.83 1.13 1.32
C ASP A 148 11.78 2.17 0.92
N VAL A 149 11.03 2.70 1.89
CA VAL A 149 10.05 3.75 1.65
C VAL A 149 10.72 5.03 1.12
N ALA A 150 11.88 5.40 1.67
CA ALA A 150 12.65 6.54 1.16
C ALA A 150 13.21 6.28 -0.25
N ASP A 151 13.65 5.05 -0.53
CA ASP A 151 14.16 4.64 -1.84
C ASP A 151 13.07 4.62 -2.91
N ALA A 152 11.82 4.27 -2.55
CA ALA A 152 10.68 4.39 -3.45
C ALA A 152 10.51 5.84 -3.93
N VAL A 153 10.59 6.80 -3.00
CA VAL A 153 10.49 8.23 -3.32
C VAL A 153 11.68 8.68 -4.17
N ARG A 154 12.91 8.33 -3.80
CA ARG A 154 14.12 8.67 -4.59
C ARG A 154 14.04 8.11 -6.00
N TYR A 155 13.57 6.88 -6.15
CA TYR A 155 13.35 6.23 -7.43
C TYR A 155 12.36 7.05 -8.28
N LEU A 156 11.19 7.41 -7.75
CA LEU A 156 10.19 8.18 -8.48
C LEU A 156 10.67 9.59 -8.87
N ILE A 157 11.49 10.23 -8.03
CA ILE A 157 12.12 11.52 -8.33
C ILE A 157 13.13 11.36 -9.47
N LYS A 158 14.00 10.34 -9.40
CA LYS A 158 15.00 10.04 -10.42
C LYS A 158 14.36 9.76 -11.78
N GLU A 159 13.26 9.01 -11.80
CA GLU A 159 12.46 8.73 -13.00
C GLU A 159 11.64 9.93 -13.48
N ARG A 160 11.75 11.10 -12.82
CA ARG A 160 11.00 12.33 -13.11
C ARG A 160 9.48 12.09 -13.15
N LYS A 161 8.97 11.18 -12.32
CA LYS A 161 7.54 10.88 -12.19
C LYS A 161 6.82 11.82 -11.21
N VAL A 162 7.52 12.37 -10.23
CA VAL A 162 6.94 13.20 -9.14
C VAL A 162 7.80 14.41 -8.81
N ASP A 163 7.19 15.42 -8.18
CA ASP A 163 7.90 16.58 -7.63
C ASP A 163 8.50 16.24 -6.27
N GLY A 164 9.83 16.08 -6.23
CA GLY A 164 10.57 15.73 -5.00
C GLY A 164 10.51 16.80 -3.91
N SER A 165 10.07 18.03 -4.22
CA SER A 165 9.85 19.07 -3.21
C SER A 165 8.49 18.93 -2.51
N LYS A 166 7.59 18.09 -3.02
CA LYS A 166 6.20 17.95 -2.55
C LYS A 166 5.85 16.49 -2.22
N VAL A 167 6.52 15.92 -1.21
CA VAL A 167 6.30 14.55 -0.77
C VAL A 167 5.63 14.52 0.60
N ALA A 168 4.50 13.83 0.70
CA ALA A 168 3.80 13.53 1.93
C ALA A 168 3.80 12.02 2.19
N VAL A 169 3.70 11.62 3.46
CA VAL A 169 3.59 10.21 3.87
C VAL A 169 2.45 10.03 4.87
N ARG A 170 1.74 8.91 4.78
CA ARG A 170 0.73 8.54 5.76
C ARG A 170 0.66 7.05 6.01
N GLY A 171 0.24 6.67 7.22
CA GLY A 171 0.10 5.27 7.60
C GLY A 171 -0.56 5.09 8.95
N GLY A 172 -1.13 3.91 9.17
CA GLY A 172 -1.81 3.52 10.41
C GLY A 172 -1.11 2.37 11.14
N SER A 173 -1.18 2.32 12.47
CA SER A 173 -0.57 1.25 13.28
C SER A 173 0.96 1.14 12.99
N ALA A 174 1.47 0.00 12.52
CA ALA A 174 2.85 -0.14 12.06
C ALA A 174 3.22 0.88 10.96
N GLY A 175 2.28 1.25 10.08
CA GLY A 175 2.46 2.32 9.11
C GLY A 175 2.52 3.71 9.73
N GLY A 176 1.92 3.90 10.92
CA GLY A 176 2.06 5.14 11.68
C GLY A 176 3.43 5.25 12.36
N TYR A 177 4.00 4.12 12.80
CA TYR A 177 5.41 4.05 13.19
C TYR A 177 6.32 4.37 12.00
N MET A 178 6.04 3.81 10.81
CA MET A 178 6.75 4.15 9.58
C MET A 178 6.77 5.65 9.29
N VAL A 179 5.63 6.33 9.40
CA VAL A 179 5.55 7.80 9.23
C VAL A 179 6.53 8.50 10.17
N GLN A 180 6.56 8.13 11.45
CA GLN A 180 7.47 8.72 12.42
C GLN A 180 8.94 8.44 12.06
N ARG A 181 9.25 7.22 11.61
CA ARG A 181 10.60 6.80 11.23
C ARG A 181 11.11 7.54 10.00
N VAL A 182 10.32 7.72 8.95
CA VAL A 182 10.79 8.43 7.75
C VAL A 182 10.85 9.94 7.95
N MET A 183 9.94 10.53 8.72
CA MET A 183 9.97 11.96 9.05
C MET A 183 11.18 12.33 9.92
N THR A 184 11.67 11.40 10.74
CA THR A 184 12.85 11.62 11.60
C THR A 184 14.17 11.29 10.90
N GLN A 185 14.23 10.21 10.12
CA GLN A 185 15.47 9.76 9.46
C GLN A 185 15.71 10.41 8.10
N TYR A 186 14.66 10.82 7.39
CA TYR A 186 14.73 11.41 6.06
C TYR A 186 13.95 12.74 5.97
N PRO A 187 14.18 13.71 6.87
CA PRO A 187 13.40 14.95 6.96
C PRO A 187 13.50 15.82 5.70
N ASP A 188 14.59 15.70 4.93
CA ASP A 188 14.75 16.43 3.67
C ASP A 188 13.82 15.91 2.57
N LEU A 189 13.45 14.63 2.63
CA LEU A 189 12.67 13.95 1.61
C LEU A 189 11.17 14.15 1.83
N PHE A 190 10.69 14.10 3.07
CA PHE A 190 9.26 14.17 3.42
C PHE A 190 8.90 15.52 4.03
N LYS A 191 7.89 16.20 3.47
CA LYS A 191 7.44 17.52 3.92
C LYS A 191 6.29 17.47 4.91
N VAL A 192 5.46 16.43 4.83
CA VAL A 192 4.27 16.27 5.68
C VAL A 192 4.10 14.79 6.03
N GLY A 193 3.81 14.50 7.30
CA GLY A 193 3.53 13.15 7.79
C GLY A 193 2.17 13.10 8.50
N ALA A 194 1.36 12.09 8.18
CA ALA A 194 0.10 11.80 8.89
C ALA A 194 0.13 10.39 9.51
N SER A 195 0.42 10.33 10.81
CA SER A 195 0.46 9.09 11.60
C SER A 195 -0.90 8.86 12.27
N TYR A 196 -1.57 7.77 11.94
CA TYR A 196 -2.84 7.38 12.55
C TYR A 196 -2.60 6.24 13.54
N PHE A 197 -2.93 6.45 14.83
CA PHE A 197 -2.78 5.42 15.88
C PHE A 197 -1.43 4.65 15.78
N GLY A 198 -0.37 5.39 15.45
CA GLY A 198 0.95 4.85 15.17
C GLY A 198 1.67 4.49 16.46
N ILE A 199 2.50 3.45 16.40
CA ILE A 199 3.31 3.03 17.55
C ILE A 199 4.38 4.11 17.76
N GLY A 200 4.25 4.88 18.86
CA GLY A 200 5.17 5.97 19.19
C GLY A 200 6.33 5.57 20.12
N ASN A 201 6.21 4.43 20.79
CA ASN A 201 7.24 3.93 21.69
C ASN A 201 7.24 2.38 21.68
N LEU A 202 8.35 1.82 21.22
CA LEU A 202 8.54 0.37 21.10
C LEU A 202 8.67 -0.32 22.47
N ILE A 203 9.24 0.37 23.47
CA ILE A 203 9.36 -0.18 24.84
C ILE A 203 7.95 -0.38 25.40
N THR A 204 7.10 0.64 25.34
CA THR A 204 5.71 0.52 25.79
C THR A 204 4.90 -0.48 24.97
N LEU A 205 5.21 -0.66 23.68
CA LEU A 205 4.57 -1.71 22.89
C LEU A 205 4.90 -3.08 23.46
N VAL A 206 6.17 -3.36 23.75
CA VAL A 206 6.59 -4.65 24.34
C VAL A 206 6.00 -4.82 25.74
N GLU A 207 5.99 -3.77 26.57
CA GLU A 207 5.45 -3.82 27.93
C GLU A 207 3.92 -3.98 27.98
N HIS A 208 3.17 -3.46 27.02
CA HIS A 208 1.70 -3.50 27.02
C HIS A 208 1.07 -4.53 26.07
N THR A 209 1.85 -5.25 25.25
CA THR A 209 1.35 -6.33 24.36
C THR A 209 1.04 -7.66 25.09
N HIS A 210 0.98 -7.66 26.44
CA HIS A 210 0.68 -8.84 27.24
C HIS A 210 -0.79 -9.32 27.12
N LYS A 211 -1.07 -10.12 26.08
CA LYS A 211 -1.55 -11.53 26.17
C LYS A 211 -1.86 -12.17 24.81
N PHE A 212 -1.97 -11.40 23.72
CA PHE A 212 -2.34 -11.94 22.40
C PHE A 212 -1.28 -11.77 21.29
N GLU A 213 -0.19 -11.02 21.51
CA GLU A 213 0.81 -10.73 20.45
C GLU A 213 2.28 -10.90 20.90
N SER A 214 2.54 -11.66 21.98
CA SER A 214 3.82 -11.66 22.73
C SER A 214 5.07 -12.24 22.03
N HIS A 215 5.04 -12.61 20.74
CA HIS A 215 6.17 -13.31 20.09
C HIS A 215 6.60 -12.73 18.73
N TYR A 216 6.27 -11.46 18.43
CA TYR A 216 6.69 -10.84 17.18
C TYR A 216 8.20 -10.53 17.07
N ILE A 217 8.91 -10.53 18.20
CA ILE A 217 10.34 -10.22 18.30
C ILE A 217 11.21 -11.43 18.70
N ASP A 218 10.60 -12.61 18.82
CA ASP A 218 11.28 -13.84 19.28
C ASP A 218 11.70 -14.79 18.14
N ASN A 219 11.72 -14.33 16.87
CA ASN A 219 12.26 -15.11 15.75
C ASN A 219 13.19 -14.29 14.87
#